data_AF-A0A9D2WRT5-F1
#
_entry.id   AF-A0A9D2WRT5-F1
#
_cell.length_a   1.000
_cell.length_b   1.000
_cell.length_c   1.000
_cell.angle_alpha   90.00
_cell.angle_beta   90.00
_cell.angle_gamma   90.00
#
_symmetry.space_group_name_H-M   'P 1'
#
loop_
_entity.id
_entity.type
_entity.pdbx_description
1 polymer ?
#
loop_
_entity_poly.entity_id
_entity_poly.type
_entity_poly.pdbx_seq_one_letter_code
_entity_poly.pdbx_strand_id
1 'polypeptide(L)'
;MKKVLQITGYILIAVGVIFILIQIPALNEERTDMVYWREAAAEHYDNNLIEQRYLSVRGIYITHVGITLGTSVAVVISGIFFLALAKIIELLTDINSKMKMVLEDDVLELIND
;
A
#
# COMPACT_ATOMS: atom_id res chain seq x y z
N MET A 1 8.37 -21.35 3.43
CA MET A 1 8.74 -20.02 2.90
C MET A 1 7.60 -19.37 2.11
N LYS A 2 7.06 -20.00 1.04
CA LYS A 2 5.89 -19.47 0.27
C LYS A 2 4.70 -19.02 1.12
N LYS A 3 4.20 -19.88 2.01
CA LYS A 3 3.04 -19.56 2.88
C LYS A 3 3.27 -18.32 3.74
N VAL A 4 4.50 -18.14 4.24
CA VAL A 4 4.88 -16.97 5.04
C VAL A 4 4.80 -15.70 4.20
N LEU A 5 5.35 -15.71 2.98
CA LEU A 5 5.26 -14.57 2.06
C LEU A 5 3.81 -14.22 1.71
N GLN A 6 2.96 -15.23 1.50
CA GLN A 6 1.54 -15.01 1.23
C GLN A 6 0.82 -14.35 2.42
N ILE A 7 1.02 -14.89 3.62
CA ILE A 7 0.42 -14.35 4.85
C ILE A 7 0.90 -12.91 5.08
N THR A 8 2.21 -12.66 4.99
CA THR A 8 2.78 -11.31 5.13
C THR A 8 2.18 -10.35 4.09
N GLY A 9 2.06 -10.79 2.85
CA GLY A 9 1.46 -9.98 1.77
C GLY A 9 0.03 -9.56 2.07
N TYR A 10 -0.82 -10.51 2.46
CA TYR A 10 -2.21 -10.23 2.83
C TYR A 10 -2.34 -9.35 4.08
N ILE A 11 -1.51 -9.58 5.10
CA ILE A 11 -1.48 -8.75 6.30
C ILE A 11 -1.13 -7.31 5.97
N LEU A 12 -0.10 -7.08 5.15
CA LEU A 12 0.31 -5.74 4.76
C LEU A 12 -0.81 -5.01 4.00
N ILE A 13 -1.47 -5.68 3.06
CA ILE A 13 -2.61 -5.09 2.34
C ILE A 13 -3.73 -4.73 3.32
N ALA A 14 -4.10 -5.64 4.22
CA ALA A 14 -5.13 -5.38 5.23
C ALA A 14 -4.76 -4.20 6.15
N VAL A 15 -3.52 -4.15 6.62
CA VAL A 15 -3.00 -3.05 7.46
C VAL A 15 -3.05 -1.72 6.70
N GLY A 16 -2.65 -1.69 5.43
CA GLY A 16 -2.71 -0.49 4.60
C GLY A 16 -4.14 0.04 4.43
N VAL A 17 -5.10 -0.86 4.20
CA VAL A 17 -6.53 -0.49 4.08
C VAL A 17 -7.08 0.02 5.41
N ILE A 18 -6.84 -0.69 6.51
CA ILE A 18 -7.30 -0.29 7.86
C ILE A 18 -6.69 1.06 8.24
N PHE A 19 -5.40 1.28 7.95
CA PHE A 19 -4.74 2.55 8.23
C PHE A 19 -5.43 3.72 7.53
N ILE A 20 -5.76 3.61 6.24
CA ILE A 20 -6.53 4.65 5.52
C ILE A 20 -7.85 4.94 6.24
N LEU A 21 -8.60 3.89 6.57
CA LEU A 21 -9.93 4.04 7.21
C LEU A 21 -9.86 4.79 8.54
N ILE A 22 -8.81 4.55 9.33
CA ILE A 22 -8.58 5.24 10.61
C ILE A 22 -8.25 6.73 10.41
N GLN A 23 -7.61 7.11 9.31
CA GLN A 23 -7.24 8.51 9.05
C GLN A 23 -8.41 9.37 8.50
N ILE A 24 -9.46 8.75 7.95
CA ILE A 24 -10.59 9.47 7.32
C ILE A 24 -11.22 10.54 8.25
N PRO A 25 -11.54 10.26 9.53
CA PRO A 25 -12.17 11.25 10.39
C PRO A 25 -11.29 12.50 10.60
N ALA A 26 -10.00 12.31 10.89
CA ALA A 26 -9.07 13.41 11.10
C ALA A 26 -8.90 14.25 9.81
N LEU A 27 -8.76 13.59 8.66
CA LEU A 27 -8.68 14.28 7.37
C LEU A 27 -9.95 15.07 7.04
N ASN A 28 -11.12 14.56 7.44
CA ASN A 28 -12.38 15.25 7.21
C ASN A 28 -12.56 16.47 8.12
N GLU A 29 -12.11 16.38 9.38
CA GLU A 29 -12.05 17.52 10.31
C GLU A 29 -11.13 18.62 9.77
N GLU A 30 -9.89 18.27 9.42
CA GLU A 30 -8.92 19.21 8.83
C GLU A 30 -9.42 19.84 7.52
N ARG A 31 -10.10 19.05 6.68
CA ARG A 31 -10.73 19.57 5.45
C ARG A 31 -11.82 20.59 5.75
N THR A 32 -12.64 20.33 6.76
CA THR A 32 -13.73 21.22 7.16
C THR A 32 -13.17 22.54 7.68
N ASP A 33 -12.16 22.48 8.56
CA ASP A 33 -11.45 23.66 9.04
C ASP A 33 -10.79 24.44 7.91
N MET A 34 -10.13 23.76 6.98
CA MET A 34 -9.52 24.42 5.82
C MET A 34 -10.55 25.16 4.98
N VAL A 35 -11.73 24.56 4.74
CA VAL A 35 -12.81 25.20 3.98
C VAL A 35 -13.34 26.43 4.71
N TYR A 36 -13.59 26.32 6.02
CA TYR A 36 -14.02 27.45 6.84
C TYR A 36 -13.06 28.64 6.75
N TRP A 37 -11.75 28.40 6.94
CA TRP A 37 -10.76 29.47 6.89
C TRP A 37 -10.56 30.03 5.48
N ARG A 38 -10.78 29.21 4.45
CA ARG A 38 -10.77 29.66 3.05
C ARG A 38 -11.91 30.65 2.79
N GLU A 39 -13.11 30.35 3.29
CA GLU A 39 -14.28 31.21 3.14
C GLU A 39 -14.08 32.53 3.91
N ALA A 40 -13.61 32.46 5.15
CA ALA A 40 -13.29 33.64 5.94
C ALA A 40 -12.22 34.53 5.29
N ALA A 41 -11.18 33.95 4.69
CA ALA A 41 -10.14 34.69 3.97
C ALA A 41 -10.67 35.35 2.69
N ALA A 42 -11.68 34.75 2.05
CA ALA A 42 -12.31 35.33 0.87
C ALA A 42 -13.24 36.51 1.22
N GLU A 43 -13.91 36.45 2.37
CA GLU A 43 -14.79 37.52 2.87
C GLU A 43 -14.01 38.71 3.44
N HIS A 44 -12.84 38.45 4.04
CA HIS A 44 -11.98 39.46 4.67
C HIS A 44 -10.59 39.52 4.01
N TYR A 45 -10.56 39.79 2.71
CA TYR A 45 -9.36 39.73 1.85
C TYR A 45 -8.21 40.64 2.31
N ASP A 46 -8.49 41.71 3.05
CA ASP A 46 -7.53 42.65 3.61
C ASP A 46 -6.95 42.22 4.97
N ASN A 47 -7.43 41.09 5.53
CA ASN A 47 -6.98 40.58 6.82
C ASN A 47 -5.91 39.49 6.69
N ASN A 48 -4.66 39.90 6.74
CA ASN A 48 -3.48 39.03 6.66
C ASN A 48 -3.44 37.94 7.77
N LEU A 49 -4.05 38.17 8.95
CA LEU A 49 -4.09 37.14 10.00
C LEU A 49 -4.99 35.97 9.61
N ILE A 50 -6.12 36.26 8.94
CA ILE A 50 -7.05 35.22 8.47
C ILE A 50 -6.43 34.45 7.30
N GLU A 51 -5.76 35.15 6.39
CA GLU A 51 -5.04 34.51 5.29
C GLU A 51 -3.92 33.58 5.79
N GLN A 52 -3.10 34.03 6.74
CA GLN A 52 -2.06 33.19 7.35
C GLN A 52 -2.64 31.97 8.04
N ARG A 53 -3.79 32.12 8.72
CA ARG A 53 -4.47 30.99 9.37
C ARG A 53 -4.93 29.97 8.33
N TYR A 54 -5.55 30.40 7.24
CA TYR A 54 -5.93 29.53 6.14
C TYR A 54 -4.72 28.79 5.56
N LEU A 55 -3.63 29.49 5.26
CA LEU A 55 -2.41 28.87 4.70
C LEU A 55 -1.82 27.82 5.64
N SER A 56 -1.80 28.08 6.95
CA SER A 56 -1.33 27.12 7.95
C SER A 56 -2.19 25.87 8.00
N VAL A 57 -3.52 26.01 8.08
CA VAL A 57 -4.45 24.87 8.14
C VAL A 57 -4.42 24.06 6.84
N ARG A 58 -4.37 24.75 5.69
CA ARG A 58 -4.19 24.11 4.38
C ARG A 58 -2.90 23.30 4.30
N GLY A 59 -1.80 23.83 4.85
CA GLY A 59 -0.53 23.11 4.92
C GLY A 59 -0.64 21.82 5.71
N ILE A 60 -1.24 21.87 6.91
CA ILE A 60 -1.48 20.69 7.75
C ILE A 60 -2.29 19.64 6.98
N TYR A 61 -3.42 20.03 6.40
CA TYR A 61 -4.28 19.13 5.63
C TYR A 61 -3.53 18.47 4.46
N ILE A 62 -2.84 19.25 3.63
CA ILE A 62 -2.11 18.72 2.47
C ILE A 62 -1.00 17.75 2.91
N THR A 63 -0.26 18.10 3.96
CA THR A 63 0.79 17.23 4.50
C THR A 63 0.21 15.93 5.04
N HIS A 64 -0.88 15.99 5.80
CA HIS A 64 -1.52 14.82 6.37
C HIS A 64 -2.09 13.89 5.28
N VAL A 65 -2.75 14.45 4.26
CA VAL A 65 -3.19 13.70 3.06
C VAL A 65 -1.99 13.04 2.38
N GLY A 66 -0.91 13.78 2.16
CA GLY A 66 0.30 13.29 1.50
C GLY A 66 0.93 12.11 2.25
N ILE A 67 1.10 12.25 3.56
CA ILE A 67 1.66 11.18 4.41
C ILE A 67 0.74 9.96 4.42
N THR A 68 -0.57 10.18 4.56
CA THR A 68 -1.56 9.09 4.60
C THR A 68 -1.52 8.28 3.31
N LEU A 69 -1.62 8.95 2.17
CA LEU A 69 -1.61 8.27 0.87
C LEU A 69 -0.26 7.62 0.59
N GLY A 70 0.85 8.35 0.81
CA GLY A 70 2.20 7.83 0.57
C GLY A 70 2.48 6.57 1.38
N THR A 71 2.16 6.58 2.68
CA THR A 71 2.37 5.44 3.57
C THR A 71 1.46 4.28 3.18
N SER A 72 0.18 4.53 2.91
CA SER A 72 -0.78 3.48 2.57
C SER A 72 -0.42 2.78 1.27
N VAL A 73 -0.08 3.55 0.24
CA VAL A 73 0.35 3.03 -1.06
C VAL A 73 1.62 2.21 -0.91
N ALA A 74 2.63 2.72 -0.18
CA ALA A 74 3.87 1.98 0.04
C ALA A 74 3.65 0.62 0.73
N VAL A 75 2.78 0.59 1.75
CA VAL A 75 2.44 -0.64 2.49
C VAL A 75 1.69 -1.63 1.59
N VAL A 76 0.68 -1.17 0.84
CA VAL A 76 -0.09 -2.03 -0.08
C VAL A 76 0.80 -2.59 -1.19
N ILE A 77 1.65 -1.77 -1.81
CA ILE A 77 2.60 -2.21 -2.84
C ILE A 77 3.58 -3.23 -2.27
N SER A 78 4.07 -3.02 -1.06
CA SER A 78 4.95 -4.00 -0.39
C SER A 78 4.23 -5.34 -0.19
N GLY A 79 2.95 -5.31 0.19
CA GLY A 79 2.13 -6.52 0.30
C GLY A 79 1.96 -7.26 -1.04
N ILE A 80 1.67 -6.52 -2.12
CA ILE A 80 1.58 -7.06 -3.48
C ILE A 80 2.92 -7.68 -3.91
N PHE A 81 4.04 -7.02 -3.60
CA PHE A 81 5.38 -7.53 -3.92
C PHE A 81 5.65 -8.89 -3.25
N PHE A 82 5.31 -9.05 -1.97
CA PHE A 82 5.44 -10.34 -1.28
C PHE A 82 4.56 -11.44 -1.90
N LEU A 83 3.34 -11.10 -2.32
CA LEU A 83 2.47 -12.04 -3.03
C LEU A 83 3.06 -12.47 -4.38
N ALA A 84 3.63 -11.53 -5.13
CA ALA A 84 4.30 -11.81 -6.40
C ALA A 84 5.50 -12.74 -6.20
N LEU A 85 6.35 -12.47 -5.20
CA LEU A 85 7.47 -13.36 -4.86
C LEU A 85 7.02 -14.77 -4.50
N ALA A 86 5.94 -14.90 -3.72
CA ALA A 86 5.37 -16.20 -3.40
C ALA A 86 4.93 -16.97 -4.65
N LYS A 87 4.39 -16.26 -5.65
CA LYS A 87 3.97 -16.85 -6.92
C LYS A 87 5.15 -17.29 -7.78
N ILE A 88 6.22 -16.50 -7.84
CA ILE A 88 7.45 -16.86 -8.54
C ILE A 88 8.07 -18.13 -7.93
N ILE A 89 8.14 -18.21 -6.60
CA ILE A 89 8.66 -19.39 -5.90
C ILE A 89 7.82 -20.62 -6.20
N GLU A 90 6.48 -20.49 -6.24
CA GLU A 90 5.59 -21.59 -6.63
C GLU A 90 5.89 -22.10 -8.04
N LEU A 91 6.01 -21.20 -9.01
CA LEU A 91 6.30 -21.55 -10.40
C LEU A 91 7.66 -22.25 -10.53
N LEU A 92 8.70 -21.74 -9.87
CA LEU A 92 10.02 -22.35 -9.87
C LEU A 92 10.01 -23.74 -9.22
N THR A 93 9.25 -23.92 -8.14
CA THR A 93 9.12 -25.22 -7.47
C THR A 93 8.43 -26.23 -8.39
N ASP A 94 7.37 -25.83 -9.09
CA ASP A 94 6.63 -26.69 -10.03
C ASP A 94 7.47 -27.08 -11.25
N ILE A 95 8.25 -26.14 -11.81
CA ILE A 95 9.18 -26.42 -12.90
C ILE A 95 10.25 -27.43 -12.43
N ASN A 96 10.83 -27.21 -11.26
CA ASN A 96 11.89 -28.07 -10.73
C ASN A 96 11.38 -29.49 -10.46
N SER A 97 10.15 -29.64 -9.93
CA SER A 97 9.57 -30.97 -9.70
C SER A 97 9.26 -31.71 -10.99
N LYS A 98 8.74 -31.01 -12.02
CA LYS A 98 8.48 -31.62 -13.33
C LYS A 98 9.77 -32.07 -14.01
N MET A 99 10.82 -31.25 -13.95
CA MET A 99 12.12 -31.59 -14.51
C MET A 99 12.73 -32.82 -13.84
N LYS A 100 12.63 -32.93 -12.51
CA LYS A 100 13.11 -34.09 -11.75
C LYS A 100 12.36 -35.37 -12.14
N MET A 101 11.06 -35.29 -12.37
CA MET A 101 10.23 -36.42 -12.78
C MET A 101 10.63 -36.94 -14.16
N VAL A 102 10.83 -36.05 -15.14
CA VAL A 102 11.27 -36.43 -16.50
C VAL A 102 12.63 -37.13 -16.46
N LEU A 103 13.57 -36.62 -15.67
CA LEU A 103 14.90 -37.24 -15.48
C LEU A 103 14.81 -38.64 -14.83
N GLU A 104 13.88 -38.85 -13.89
CA GLU A 104 13.68 -40.16 -13.25
C GLU A 104 13.03 -41.17 -14.21
N ASP A 105 12.08 -40.72 -15.04
CA ASP A 105 11.43 -41.56 -16.06
C ASP A 105 12.43 -42.00 -17.15
N ASP A 106 13.25 -41.08 -17.67
CA ASP A 106 14.28 -41.38 -18.70
C ASP A 106 15.32 -42.39 -18.17
N VAL A 107 15.70 -42.28 -16.88
CA VAL A 107 16.64 -43.22 -16.26
C VAL A 107 16.03 -44.59 -16.06
N LEU A 108 14.74 -44.67 -15.68
CA LEU A 108 14.03 -45.95 -15.55
C LEU A 108 13.87 -46.66 -16.90
N GLU A 109 13.62 -45.91 -17.98
CA GLU A 109 13.52 -46.45 -19.33
C GLU A 109 14.86 -47.04 -19.79
N LEU A 110 15.97 -46.33 -19.55
CA LEU A 110 17.32 -46.80 -19.88
C LEU A 110 17.81 -48.03 -19.09
N ILE A 111 17.22 -48.30 -17.92
CA ILE A 111 17.57 -49.48 -17.09
C ILE A 111 16.74 -50.71 -17.46
N ASN A 112 15.58 -50.51 -18.09
CA ASN A 112 14.67 -51.58 -18.48
C ASN A 112 14.90 -52.14 -19.90
N ASP A 113 15.78 -51.52 -20.69
CA ASP A 113 16.32 -52.02 -21.98
C ASP A 113 17.64 -52.78 -21.80
#